data_AF-A0A366IHZ5-F1
#
_entry.id   AF-A0A366IHZ5-F1
#
_cell.length_a   1.000
_cell.length_b   1.000
_cell.length_c   1.000
_cell.angle_alpha   90.00
_cell.angle_beta   90.00
_cell.angle_gamma   90.00
#
_symmetry.space_group_name_H-M   'P 1'
#
loop_
_entity.id
_entity.type
_entity.pdbx_description
1 polymer ?
#
loop_
_entity_poly.entity_id
_entity_poly.type
_entity_poly.pdbx_seq_one_letter_code
_entity_poly.pdbx_strand_id
1 'polypeptide(L)'
;MGDGSPEVEMTAQHEKSRCTRSRVDRRSAVGEPRSRDRLADASPGGTTARRTTAIVWHTDKLSRMVKFADVADGRTTSVFQDAVRLLLLIAAAADPLASPSPADAPAEAVAVLRSQVLLQKLDFWLRNPDYLADELLTRFESTGNNDDLELARQILESDEPEVRSYQMLRYLFGAYEPLDEALSVLSTPGLIILRRQGIPGHTTQHDYYLTNAGRDAAQQIVTSVPELAYYVERSKLVADLAGGRRGSALRDIQYLQPEYAGAELGTRIVGIADRARARLQGLLNTQKQRETR
;
A
#
# COMPACT_ATOMS: atom_id res chain seq x y z
N MET A 1 18.82 31.06 -53.74
CA MET A 1 18.00 30.42 -54.78
C MET A 1 17.37 29.22 -54.08
N GLY A 2 16.16 29.34 -53.51
CA GLY A 2 14.88 29.35 -54.25
C GLY A 2 14.68 27.94 -54.81
N ASP A 3 13.62 27.18 -54.57
CA ASP A 3 12.21 27.43 -54.26
C ASP A 3 11.64 25.99 -54.12
N GLY A 4 10.89 25.61 -53.09
CA GLY A 4 9.43 25.67 -53.10
C GLY A 4 8.81 24.28 -52.86
N SER A 5 8.16 24.10 -51.70
CA SER A 5 6.85 23.45 -51.39
C SER A 5 6.40 22.11 -52.04
N PRO A 6 5.40 21.36 -51.50
CA PRO A 6 4.40 21.78 -50.51
C PRO A 6 4.05 20.81 -49.36
N GLU A 7 3.34 21.42 -48.40
CA GLU A 7 2.48 20.87 -47.36
C GLU A 7 1.42 19.89 -47.88
N VAL A 8 1.04 18.93 -47.03
CA VAL A 8 -0.26 18.25 -47.11
C VAL A 8 -0.97 18.41 -45.78
N GLU A 9 -1.96 19.27 -45.80
CA GLU A 9 -3.02 19.46 -44.82
C GLU A 9 -4.18 18.50 -45.19
N MET A 10 -4.71 17.70 -44.26
CA MET A 10 -6.03 17.09 -44.44
C MET A 10 -6.74 16.78 -43.11
N THR A 11 -7.50 17.78 -42.68
CA THR A 11 -8.90 17.75 -42.19
C THR A 11 -9.53 16.49 -41.58
N ALA A 12 -10.19 16.74 -40.45
CA ALA A 12 -11.08 15.87 -39.69
C ALA A 12 -12.48 15.67 -40.33
N GLN A 13 -13.07 14.49 -40.10
CA GLN A 13 -14.51 14.19 -40.13
C GLN A 13 -14.77 13.16 -38.98
N HIS A 14 -15.42 13.50 -37.87
CA HIS A 14 -16.87 13.55 -37.63
C HIS A 14 -17.65 12.32 -38.11
N GLU A 15 -17.97 11.39 -37.19
CA GLU A 15 -19.13 10.51 -37.34
C GLU A 15 -19.85 10.30 -35.99
N LYS A 16 -21.12 10.70 -35.99
CA LYS A 16 -22.08 10.57 -34.88
C LYS A 16 -22.87 9.28 -35.11
N SER A 17 -22.88 8.37 -34.14
CA SER A 17 -23.85 7.27 -34.11
C SER A 17 -24.80 7.41 -32.92
N ARG A 18 -26.07 7.68 -33.25
CA ARG A 18 -27.24 7.58 -32.37
C ARG A 18 -27.79 6.15 -32.44
N CYS A 19 -28.14 5.55 -31.30
CA CYS A 19 -29.11 4.45 -31.22
C CYS A 19 -29.75 4.51 -29.82
N THR A 20 -30.88 5.21 -29.68
CA THR A 20 -32.29 4.74 -29.56
C THR A 20 -32.77 4.55 -28.11
N ARG A 21 -33.97 5.08 -27.89
CA ARG A 21 -34.74 5.10 -26.64
C ARG A 21 -35.35 3.72 -26.37
N SER A 22 -35.51 3.38 -25.09
CA SER A 22 -36.80 2.85 -24.62
C SER A 22 -37.07 3.35 -23.20
N ARG A 23 -38.34 3.72 -22.98
CA ARG A 23 -38.91 4.34 -21.78
C ARG A 23 -40.12 3.50 -21.42
N VAL A 24 -40.15 2.91 -20.23
CA VAL A 24 -41.37 2.40 -19.59
C VAL A 24 -41.32 2.73 -18.08
N ASP A 25 -41.78 3.92 -17.76
CA ASP A 25 -42.90 4.22 -16.85
C ASP A 25 -43.32 3.15 -15.81
N ARG A 26 -43.21 3.43 -14.49
CA ARG A 26 -44.35 3.84 -13.62
C ARG A 26 -44.11 3.73 -12.10
N ARG A 27 -44.47 4.86 -11.45
CA ARG A 27 -45.25 5.03 -10.19
C ARG A 27 -44.56 4.98 -8.83
N SER A 28 -44.42 6.19 -8.30
CA SER A 28 -44.46 6.60 -6.90
C SER A 28 -45.75 6.18 -6.18
N ALA A 29 -45.67 5.97 -4.86
CA ALA A 29 -46.71 6.37 -3.91
C ALA A 29 -46.13 6.55 -2.50
N VAL A 30 -46.40 7.74 -1.95
CA VAL A 30 -46.17 8.24 -0.59
C VAL A 30 -47.42 7.93 0.25
N GLY A 31 -47.29 7.76 1.57
CA GLY A 31 -48.36 8.14 2.52
C GLY A 31 -48.74 7.12 3.59
N GLU A 32 -48.15 7.28 4.77
CA GLU A 32 -48.80 7.05 6.08
C GLU A 32 -49.77 8.24 6.37
N PRO A 33 -50.59 8.33 7.46
CA PRO A 33 -50.73 7.46 8.66
C PRO A 33 -52.19 7.35 9.25
N ARG A 34 -52.25 6.74 10.47
CA ARG A 34 -53.15 7.02 11.64
C ARG A 34 -54.37 6.12 11.93
N SER A 35 -54.17 5.31 12.99
CA SER A 35 -54.77 5.46 14.35
C SER A 35 -55.98 4.63 14.80
N ARG A 36 -55.80 4.10 16.03
CA ARG A 36 -56.77 3.70 17.09
C ARG A 36 -57.58 2.41 16.89
N ASP A 37 -57.36 1.43 17.76
CA ASP A 37 -58.32 1.18 18.85
C ASP A 37 -57.75 0.35 20.02
N ARG A 38 -58.43 0.51 21.16
CA ARG A 38 -58.18 -0.01 22.53
C ARG A 38 -58.43 -1.54 22.60
N LEU A 39 -58.15 -2.34 23.65
CA LEU A 39 -58.39 -2.20 25.09
C LEU A 39 -57.92 -3.52 25.79
N ALA A 40 -57.44 -3.44 27.05
CA ALA A 40 -57.34 -4.49 28.09
C ALA A 40 -56.47 -5.76 27.79
N ASP A 41 -55.81 -6.46 28.72
CA ASP A 41 -56.07 -6.75 30.13
C ASP A 41 -54.82 -7.39 30.80
N ALA A 42 -54.82 -7.40 32.14
CA ALA A 42 -54.14 -8.33 33.08
C ALA A 42 -52.60 -8.55 33.05
N SER A 43 -51.95 -8.15 34.16
CA SER A 43 -50.83 -8.88 34.80
C SER A 43 -51.41 -9.90 35.81
N PRO A 44 -50.68 -10.91 36.37
CA PRO A 44 -49.21 -11.04 36.47
C PRO A 44 -48.63 -12.46 36.24
N GLY A 45 -47.31 -12.55 36.05
CA GLY A 45 -46.53 -13.76 36.30
C GLY A 45 -45.90 -14.37 35.05
N GLY A 46 -44.57 -14.42 35.00
CA GLY A 46 -43.86 -15.10 33.91
C GLY A 46 -42.41 -14.68 33.76
N THR A 47 -41.54 -15.28 34.57
CA THR A 47 -40.10 -15.32 34.44
C THR A 47 -39.62 -15.47 32.99
N THR A 48 -38.97 -14.45 32.43
CA THR A 48 -37.90 -14.65 31.43
C THR A 48 -36.95 -13.46 31.47
N ALA A 49 -35.90 -13.56 32.30
CA ALA A 49 -34.77 -12.63 32.25
C ALA A 49 -34.08 -12.78 30.89
N ARG A 50 -34.38 -11.88 29.94
CA ARG A 50 -33.56 -11.70 28.74
C ARG A 50 -32.20 -11.19 29.20
N ARG A 51 -31.21 -12.06 29.18
CA ARG A 51 -29.79 -11.70 29.24
C ARG A 51 -29.50 -10.80 28.03
N THR A 52 -29.62 -9.50 28.23
CA THR A 52 -28.96 -8.52 27.37
C THR A 52 -27.48 -8.66 27.69
N THR A 53 -26.74 -9.35 26.83
CA THR A 53 -25.28 -9.37 26.88
C THR A 53 -24.83 -7.95 26.52
N ALA A 54 -24.82 -7.07 27.50
CA ALA A 54 -24.05 -5.84 27.42
C ALA A 54 -22.60 -6.28 27.22
N ILE A 55 -22.07 -6.09 26.01
CA ILE A 55 -20.64 -6.11 25.79
C ILE A 55 -20.11 -4.91 26.56
N VAL A 56 -19.73 -5.16 27.82
CA VAL A 56 -18.96 -4.22 28.62
C VAL A 56 -17.62 -4.13 27.92
N TRP A 57 -17.39 -3.02 27.23
CA TRP A 57 -16.07 -2.62 26.81
C TRP A 57 -15.23 -2.44 28.07
N HIS A 58 -14.47 -3.46 28.45
CA HIS A 58 -13.41 -3.31 29.43
C HIS A 58 -12.37 -2.39 28.81
N THR A 59 -12.43 -1.12 29.19
CA THR A 59 -11.47 -0.06 28.88
C THR A 59 -10.06 -0.37 29.38
N ASP A 60 -9.88 -1.43 30.19
CA ASP A 60 -8.58 -1.90 30.69
C ASP A 60 -7.73 -2.69 29.68
N LYS A 61 -8.26 -3.06 28.51
CA LYS A 61 -7.46 -3.70 27.44
C LYS A 61 -6.75 -2.71 26.50
N LEU A 62 -6.88 -1.40 26.73
CA LEU A 62 -6.18 -0.35 25.98
C LEU A 62 -4.82 0.04 26.60
N SER A 63 -4.40 -0.60 27.70
CA SER A 63 -3.17 -0.29 28.43
C SER A 63 -1.94 -1.13 28.04
N ARG A 64 -1.89 -1.59 26.79
CA ARG A 64 -0.62 -1.96 26.11
C ARG A 64 -0.49 -1.15 24.83
N MET A 65 -0.66 0.16 24.94
CA MET A 65 -0.06 1.07 23.97
C MET A 65 1.45 0.92 24.13
N VAL A 66 2.11 0.27 23.16
CA VAL A 66 3.53 0.52 22.90
C VAL A 66 3.67 2.05 22.89
N LYS A 67 4.41 2.63 23.83
CA LYS A 67 4.54 4.09 23.85
C LYS A 67 5.33 4.46 22.61
N PHE A 68 4.90 5.48 21.88
CA PHE A 68 5.62 5.96 20.69
C PHE A 68 7.10 6.28 20.98
N ALA A 69 7.41 6.66 22.23
CA ALA A 69 8.78 6.83 22.71
C ALA A 69 9.60 5.52 22.70
N ASP A 70 9.00 4.39 23.08
CA ASP A 70 9.65 3.08 23.08
C ASP A 70 9.95 2.59 21.65
N VAL A 71 9.19 3.07 20.67
CA VAL A 71 9.44 2.82 19.23
C VAL A 71 10.65 3.61 18.73
N ALA A 72 10.82 4.85 19.22
CA ALA A 72 11.93 5.72 18.83
C ALA A 72 13.29 5.23 19.36
N ASP A 73 13.33 4.67 20.59
CA ASP A 73 14.54 4.08 21.19
C ASP A 73 15.09 2.85 20.43
N GLY A 74 14.31 2.30 19.48
CA GLY A 74 14.68 1.15 18.66
C GLY A 74 15.13 1.47 17.22
N ARG A 75 15.23 2.74 16.81
CA ARG A 75 15.60 3.04 15.41
C ARG A 75 17.03 2.60 15.10
N THR A 76 17.18 1.85 14.01
CA THR A 76 18.49 1.43 13.47
C THR A 76 19.00 2.38 12.39
N THR A 77 18.16 3.30 11.93
CA THR A 77 18.45 4.32 10.91
C THR A 77 18.22 5.72 11.47
N SER A 78 18.93 6.70 10.92
CA SER A 78 18.65 8.11 11.17
C SER A 78 17.36 8.56 10.47
N VAL A 79 16.72 9.60 10.99
CA VAL A 79 15.52 10.21 10.37
C VAL A 79 15.77 10.64 8.92
N PHE A 80 16.98 11.11 8.60
CA PHE A 80 17.36 11.49 7.24
C PHE A 80 17.51 10.29 6.30
N GLN A 81 18.09 9.17 6.77
CA GLN A 81 18.14 7.93 5.99
C GLN A 81 16.73 7.42 5.69
N ASP A 82 15.84 7.48 6.67
CA ASP A 82 14.43 7.11 6.48
C ASP A 82 13.72 8.04 5.51
N ALA A 83 13.96 9.35 5.61
CA ALA A 83 13.40 10.34 4.68
C ALA A 83 13.85 10.08 3.24
N VAL A 84 15.15 9.84 3.02
CA VAL A 84 15.68 9.51 1.68
C VAL A 84 15.03 8.25 1.13
N ARG A 85 14.99 7.17 1.93
CA ARG A 85 14.35 5.91 1.53
C ARG A 85 12.87 6.10 1.19
N LEU A 86 12.12 6.82 2.01
CA LEU A 86 10.70 7.10 1.76
C LEU A 86 10.50 7.97 0.52
N LEU A 87 11.36 8.97 0.27
CA LEU A 87 11.27 9.79 -0.93
C LEU A 87 11.50 8.96 -2.19
N LEU A 88 12.54 8.13 -2.22
CA LEU A 88 12.83 7.24 -3.35
C LEU A 88 11.70 6.23 -3.58
N LEU A 89 11.13 5.70 -2.50
CA LEU A 89 9.98 4.80 -2.56
C LEU A 89 8.74 5.47 -3.15
N ILE A 90 8.36 6.64 -2.62
CA ILE A 90 7.21 7.41 -3.12
C ILE A 90 7.45 7.81 -4.58
N ALA A 91 8.65 8.26 -4.93
CA ALA A 91 8.99 8.68 -6.29
C ALA A 91 8.86 7.54 -7.32
N ALA A 92 9.14 6.30 -6.91
CA ALA A 92 9.05 5.12 -7.77
C ALA A 92 7.64 4.49 -7.79
N ALA A 93 6.90 4.54 -6.68
CA ALA A 93 5.64 3.80 -6.50
C ALA A 93 4.37 4.65 -6.63
N ALA A 94 4.47 5.99 -6.59
CA ALA A 94 3.30 6.86 -6.70
C ALA A 94 2.72 6.85 -8.11
N ASP A 95 1.38 6.81 -8.20
CA ASP A 95 0.69 6.88 -9.48
C ASP A 95 0.82 8.30 -10.06
N PRO A 96 1.21 8.47 -11.34
CA PRO A 96 1.18 9.76 -11.99
C PRO A 96 -0.20 10.40 -11.92
N LEU A 97 -0.25 11.71 -11.70
CA LEU A 97 -1.51 12.44 -11.80
C LEU A 97 -1.97 12.52 -13.27
N ALA A 98 -3.29 12.49 -13.46
CA ALA A 98 -3.88 12.70 -14.78
C ALA A 98 -3.49 14.08 -15.35
N SER A 99 -3.55 14.21 -16.67
CA SER A 99 -3.37 15.48 -17.38
C SER A 99 -4.68 15.85 -18.08
N PRO A 100 -5.35 16.97 -17.71
CA PRO A 100 -4.97 17.91 -16.65
C PRO A 100 -5.12 17.33 -15.23
N SER A 101 -4.39 17.89 -14.27
CA SER A 101 -4.40 17.44 -12.88
C SER A 101 -5.79 17.57 -12.24
N PRO A 102 -6.21 16.64 -11.36
CA PRO A 102 -7.45 16.75 -10.62
C PRO A 102 -7.53 18.06 -9.82
N ALA A 103 -8.70 18.69 -9.78
CA ALA A 103 -8.88 19.99 -9.12
C ALA A 103 -8.58 19.98 -7.61
N ASP A 104 -8.67 18.81 -6.98
CA ASP A 104 -8.37 18.59 -5.57
C ASP A 104 -6.89 18.28 -5.31
N ALA A 105 -6.09 17.98 -6.34
CA ALA A 105 -4.66 17.78 -6.20
C ALA A 105 -3.92 19.10 -5.92
N PRO A 106 -2.86 19.10 -5.09
CA PRO A 106 -1.99 20.27 -4.96
C PRO A 106 -1.38 20.68 -6.31
N ALA A 107 -1.24 21.99 -6.55
CA ALA A 107 -0.77 22.52 -7.84
C ALA A 107 0.60 21.99 -8.28
N GLU A 108 1.54 21.82 -7.34
CA GLU A 108 2.90 21.34 -7.61
C GLU A 108 3.02 19.82 -7.65
N ALA A 109 1.93 19.08 -7.42
CA ALA A 109 1.95 17.63 -7.37
C ALA A 109 2.00 17.02 -8.78
N VAL A 110 2.78 15.95 -8.92
CA VAL A 110 2.96 15.21 -10.18
C VAL A 110 2.57 13.74 -10.07
N ALA A 111 2.57 13.20 -8.86
CA ALA A 111 2.16 11.83 -8.59
C ALA A 111 1.58 11.75 -7.17
N VAL A 112 0.83 10.69 -6.88
CA VAL A 112 0.26 10.47 -5.56
C VAL A 112 0.27 9.00 -5.19
N LEU A 113 0.72 8.71 -3.97
CA LEU A 113 0.54 7.42 -3.32
C LEU A 113 -0.62 7.57 -2.33
N ARG A 114 -1.71 6.84 -2.60
CA ARG A 114 -2.93 6.87 -1.79
C ARG A 114 -2.93 5.68 -0.84
N SER A 115 -2.90 5.93 0.47
CA SER A 115 -2.89 4.97 1.59
C SER A 115 -1.56 4.89 2.36
N GLN A 116 -1.63 5.18 3.66
CA GLN A 116 -0.53 4.89 4.60
C GLN A 116 -0.25 3.40 4.74
N VAL A 117 -1.30 2.57 4.67
CA VAL A 117 -1.13 1.11 4.74
C VAL A 117 -0.34 0.61 3.54
N LEU A 118 -0.60 1.15 2.35
CA LEU A 118 0.20 0.83 1.17
C LEU A 118 1.66 1.27 1.36
N LEU A 119 1.89 2.52 1.78
CA LEU A 119 3.25 3.01 2.01
C LEU A 119 4.03 2.15 3.01
N GLN A 120 3.41 1.77 4.14
CA GLN A 120 4.01 0.89 5.14
C GLN A 120 4.36 -0.49 4.60
N LYS A 121 3.50 -1.04 3.72
CA LYS A 121 3.74 -2.37 3.09
C LYS A 121 4.89 -2.33 2.11
N LEU A 122 4.91 -1.32 1.25
CA LEU A 122 5.99 -1.13 0.31
C LEU A 122 7.31 -0.89 1.05
N ASP A 123 7.29 -0.11 2.13
CA ASP A 123 8.46 0.11 2.97
C ASP A 123 8.93 -1.18 3.66
N PHE A 124 7.99 -2.00 4.14
CA PHE A 124 8.32 -3.28 4.76
C PHE A 124 9.12 -4.19 3.81
N TRP A 125 8.67 -4.39 2.57
CA TRP A 125 9.42 -5.20 1.61
C TRP A 125 10.75 -4.59 1.21
N LEU A 126 10.82 -3.26 1.11
CA LEU A 126 12.08 -2.58 0.82
C LEU A 126 13.12 -2.77 1.94
N ARG A 127 12.66 -2.84 3.18
CA ARG A 127 13.49 -3.07 4.38
C ARG A 127 13.75 -4.54 4.68
N ASN A 128 13.05 -5.47 4.04
CA ASN A 128 13.16 -6.91 4.32
C ASN A 128 13.21 -7.67 2.99
N PRO A 129 14.38 -7.72 2.33
CA PRO A 129 14.55 -8.29 0.99
C PRO A 129 14.20 -9.79 0.92
N ASP A 130 14.40 -10.52 2.00
CA ASP A 130 13.98 -11.91 2.16
C ASP A 130 12.47 -12.09 2.05
N TYR A 131 11.68 -11.20 2.67
CA TYR A 131 10.22 -11.17 2.52
C TYR A 131 9.78 -10.76 1.11
N LEU A 132 10.52 -9.86 0.46
CA LEU A 132 10.29 -9.52 -0.94
C LEU A 132 10.52 -10.75 -1.84
N ALA A 133 11.64 -11.43 -1.65
CA ALA A 133 11.98 -12.63 -2.42
C ALA A 133 10.95 -13.75 -2.20
N ASP A 134 10.53 -14.00 -0.97
CA ASP A 134 9.51 -15.01 -0.68
C ASP A 134 8.16 -14.70 -1.36
N GLU A 135 7.79 -13.43 -1.46
CA GLU A 135 6.57 -13.04 -2.19
C GLU A 135 6.72 -13.17 -3.72
N LEU A 136 7.92 -12.93 -4.26
CA LEU A 136 8.23 -13.24 -5.67
C LEU A 136 8.12 -14.73 -5.95
N LEU A 137 8.61 -15.60 -5.06
CA LEU A 137 8.43 -17.06 -5.17
C LEU A 137 6.94 -17.44 -5.18
N THR A 138 6.11 -16.78 -4.36
CA THR A 138 4.64 -16.97 -4.37
C THR A 138 4.01 -16.54 -5.69
N ARG A 139 4.45 -15.41 -6.28
CA ARG A 139 3.97 -14.97 -7.59
C ARG A 139 4.43 -15.93 -8.69
N PHE A 140 5.67 -16.44 -8.63
CA PHE A 140 6.17 -17.46 -9.55
C PHE A 140 5.33 -18.75 -9.48
N GLU A 141 5.06 -19.29 -8.30
CA GLU A 141 4.27 -20.52 -8.15
C GLU A 141 2.85 -20.38 -8.72
N SER A 142 2.26 -19.18 -8.64
CA SER A 142 0.91 -18.92 -9.16
C SER A 142 0.86 -18.60 -10.65
N THR A 143 1.91 -18.00 -11.22
CA THR A 143 1.91 -17.51 -12.61
C THR A 143 2.84 -18.26 -13.55
N GLY A 144 3.83 -18.97 -13.02
CA GLY A 144 4.94 -19.56 -13.77
C GLY A 144 5.96 -18.56 -14.31
N ASN A 145 5.92 -17.30 -13.86
CA ASN A 145 6.80 -16.25 -14.37
C ASN A 145 8.27 -16.44 -13.93
N ASN A 146 9.12 -16.93 -14.83
CA ASN A 146 10.54 -17.20 -14.52
C ASN A 146 11.32 -15.94 -14.10
N ASP A 147 10.89 -14.74 -14.51
CA ASP A 147 11.54 -13.49 -14.07
C ASP A 147 11.43 -13.31 -12.55
N ASP A 148 10.30 -13.72 -11.96
CA ASP A 148 10.11 -13.66 -10.49
C ASP A 148 11.03 -14.65 -9.76
N LEU A 149 11.22 -15.85 -10.32
CA LEU A 149 12.13 -16.84 -9.75
C LEU A 149 13.58 -16.36 -9.82
N GLU A 150 13.97 -15.75 -10.94
CA GLU A 150 15.32 -15.20 -11.13
C GLU A 150 15.58 -13.99 -10.21
N LEU A 151 14.62 -13.07 -10.08
CA LEU A 151 14.73 -11.94 -9.16
C LEU A 151 14.81 -12.41 -7.69
N ALA A 152 14.00 -13.39 -7.29
CA ALA A 152 14.07 -13.98 -5.96
C ALA A 152 15.44 -14.62 -5.70
N ARG A 153 16.00 -15.31 -6.72
CA ARG A 153 17.34 -15.89 -6.66
C ARG A 153 18.41 -14.83 -6.48
N GLN A 154 18.40 -13.77 -7.28
CA GLN A 154 19.35 -12.66 -7.17
C GLN A 154 19.33 -12.02 -5.78
N ILE A 155 18.14 -11.83 -5.19
CA ILE A 155 18.02 -11.30 -3.84
C ILE A 155 18.61 -12.29 -2.82
N LEU A 156 18.18 -13.55 -2.82
CA LEU A 156 18.51 -14.53 -1.77
C LEU A 156 19.94 -15.08 -1.85
N GLU A 157 20.56 -15.09 -3.03
CA GLU A 157 21.96 -15.51 -3.23
C GLU A 157 22.96 -14.35 -3.06
N SER A 158 22.47 -13.12 -2.92
CA SER A 158 23.28 -11.95 -2.56
C SER A 158 23.32 -11.73 -1.03
N ASP A 159 24.12 -10.76 -0.59
CA ASP A 159 24.14 -10.28 0.80
C ASP A 159 23.01 -9.28 1.11
N GLU A 160 22.06 -9.05 0.19
CA GLU A 160 20.96 -8.09 0.40
C GLU A 160 20.14 -8.38 1.67
N PRO A 161 19.69 -9.62 1.94
CA PRO A 161 18.90 -9.93 3.13
C PRO A 161 19.63 -9.61 4.44
N GLU A 162 20.95 -9.75 4.48
CA GLU A 162 21.77 -9.49 5.66
C GLU A 162 22.16 -8.02 5.81
N VAL A 163 22.50 -7.35 4.71
CA VAL A 163 23.07 -5.98 4.72
C VAL A 163 22.00 -4.90 4.65
N ARG A 164 20.85 -5.17 4.03
CA ARG A 164 19.80 -4.16 3.75
C ARG A 164 18.58 -4.33 4.65
N SER A 165 18.65 -5.21 5.65
CA SER A 165 17.54 -5.45 6.57
C SER A 165 17.43 -4.36 7.64
N TYR A 166 16.26 -3.72 7.71
CA TYR A 166 15.89 -2.79 8.78
C TYR A 166 14.57 -3.24 9.41
N GLN A 167 14.67 -3.97 10.53
CA GLN A 167 13.51 -4.58 11.18
C GLN A 167 12.46 -3.53 11.58
N MET A 168 11.21 -3.77 11.21
CA MET A 168 10.04 -2.98 11.62
C MET A 168 9.33 -3.61 12.81
N LEU A 169 8.52 -2.83 13.52
CA LEU A 169 7.71 -3.34 14.62
C LEU A 169 6.46 -4.06 14.13
N ARG A 170 6.08 -5.12 14.85
CA ARG A 170 4.77 -5.74 14.73
C ARG A 170 3.72 -4.89 15.44
N TYR A 171 2.72 -4.40 14.72
CA TYR A 171 1.62 -3.63 15.31
C TYR A 171 0.26 -4.05 14.75
N LEU A 172 -0.65 -4.50 15.62
CA LEU A 172 -2.01 -4.97 15.32
C LEU A 172 -2.08 -5.87 14.06
N PHE A 173 -2.34 -5.25 12.90
CA PHE A 173 -2.57 -5.91 11.62
C PHE A 173 -1.36 -5.80 10.67
N GLY A 174 -0.30 -5.10 11.08
CA GLY A 174 0.77 -4.61 10.21
C GLY A 174 2.20 -4.77 10.74
N ALA A 175 3.15 -4.68 9.80
CA ALA A 175 4.44 -4.08 10.10
C ALA A 175 4.19 -2.57 10.18
N TYR A 176 4.78 -1.91 11.16
CA TYR A 176 4.53 -0.51 11.42
C TYR A 176 5.81 0.21 11.83
N GLU A 177 6.01 1.37 11.21
CA GLU A 177 7.01 2.36 11.60
C GLU A 177 6.34 3.74 11.74
N PRO A 178 6.64 4.54 12.79
CA PRO A 178 6.24 5.93 12.84
C PRO A 178 6.88 6.72 11.70
N LEU A 179 6.07 7.21 10.75
CA LEU A 179 6.57 7.92 9.57
C LEU A 179 6.66 9.43 9.75
N ASP A 180 6.00 10.00 10.77
CA ASP A 180 5.78 11.45 10.87
C ASP A 180 7.10 12.26 10.87
N GLU A 181 8.13 11.80 11.58
CA GLU A 181 9.43 12.49 11.62
C GLU A 181 10.12 12.48 10.25
N ALA A 182 10.25 11.32 9.61
CA ALA A 182 10.87 11.22 8.29
C ALA A 182 10.08 11.99 7.22
N LEU A 183 8.74 11.94 7.28
CA LEU A 183 7.87 12.70 6.39
C LEU A 183 7.93 14.21 6.65
N SER A 184 8.20 14.65 7.87
CA SER A 184 8.40 16.07 8.19
C SER A 184 9.65 16.64 7.51
N VAL A 185 10.74 15.84 7.44
CA VAL A 185 11.97 16.21 6.71
C VAL A 185 11.70 16.41 5.23
N LEU A 186 10.79 15.63 4.64
CA LEU A 186 10.43 15.74 3.23
C LEU A 186 9.40 16.84 2.94
N SER A 187 8.43 17.03 3.84
CA SER A 187 7.34 17.99 3.62
C SER A 187 7.72 19.43 3.92
N THR A 188 8.61 19.68 4.89
CA THR A 188 9.10 21.03 5.22
C THR A 188 9.71 21.76 4.00
N PRO A 189 10.60 21.14 3.20
CA PRO A 189 11.10 21.72 1.95
C PRO A 189 10.15 21.60 0.76
N GLY A 190 8.95 21.03 0.92
CA GLY A 190 7.98 20.88 -0.16
C GLY A 190 8.28 19.76 -1.16
N LEU A 191 9.10 18.76 -0.80
CA LEU A 191 9.38 17.59 -1.66
C LEU A 191 8.17 16.65 -1.74
N ILE A 192 7.39 16.59 -0.68
CA ILE A 192 6.10 15.91 -0.65
C ILE A 192 5.04 16.80 0.01
N ILE A 193 3.78 16.59 -0.36
CA ILE A 193 2.64 17.22 0.29
C ILE A 193 1.75 16.12 0.88
N LEU A 194 1.57 16.16 2.20
CA LEU A 194 0.69 15.23 2.90
C LEU A 194 -0.72 15.82 2.95
N ARG A 195 -1.72 15.04 2.53
CA ARG A 195 -3.12 15.35 2.81
C ARG A 195 -3.77 14.20 3.57
N ARG A 196 -4.55 14.56 4.57
CA ARG A 196 -5.39 13.63 5.33
C ARG A 196 -6.83 13.90 4.93
N GLN A 197 -7.51 12.87 4.43
CA GLN A 197 -8.92 12.91 4.14
C GLN A 197 -9.69 12.27 5.30
N GLY A 198 -10.90 12.75 5.55
CA GLY A 198 -11.76 12.25 6.61
C GLY A 198 -12.37 13.37 7.43
N ILE A 199 -12.86 13.01 8.61
CA ILE A 199 -13.48 13.93 9.57
C ILE A 199 -12.49 14.11 10.73
N PRO A 200 -12.44 15.27 11.42
CA PRO A 200 -11.64 15.42 12.64
C PRO A 200 -11.87 14.25 13.62
N GLY A 201 -10.80 13.58 14.05
CA GLY A 201 -10.85 12.37 14.89
C GLY A 201 -10.96 11.04 14.12
N HIS A 202 -11.27 11.07 12.83
CA HIS A 202 -11.39 9.88 11.98
C HIS A 202 -10.79 10.15 10.59
N THR A 203 -9.47 9.92 10.46
CA THR A 203 -8.79 9.95 9.15
C THR A 203 -9.13 8.68 8.37
N THR A 204 -9.71 8.84 7.20
CA THR A 204 -10.09 7.72 6.32
C THR A 204 -9.00 7.39 5.31
N GLN A 205 -8.17 8.37 4.95
CA GLN A 205 -7.12 8.20 3.95
C GLN A 205 -5.97 9.19 4.17
N HIS A 206 -4.75 8.71 3.88
CA HIS A 206 -3.54 9.50 3.85
C HIS A 206 -3.02 9.50 2.41
N ASP A 207 -2.89 10.69 1.84
CA ASP A 207 -2.37 10.91 0.50
C ASP A 207 -1.00 11.57 0.58
N TYR A 208 -0.04 10.93 -0.07
CA TYR A 208 1.34 11.40 -0.18
C TYR A 208 1.56 11.86 -1.61
N TYR A 209 1.42 13.16 -1.84
CA TYR A 209 1.66 13.75 -3.14
C TYR A 209 3.16 14.02 -3.31
N LEU A 210 3.74 13.50 -4.40
CA LEU A 210 5.08 13.84 -4.84
C LEU A 210 5.01 15.15 -5.63
N THR A 211 5.86 16.12 -5.31
CA THR A 211 5.96 17.37 -6.07
C THR A 211 6.99 17.29 -7.18
N ASN A 212 7.01 18.27 -8.10
CA ASN A 212 8.12 18.43 -9.05
C ASN A 212 9.48 18.45 -8.33
N ALA A 213 9.60 19.31 -7.30
CA ALA A 213 10.83 19.40 -6.50
C ALA A 213 11.22 18.06 -5.84
N GLY A 214 10.25 17.29 -5.35
CA GLY A 214 10.50 15.96 -4.80
C GLY A 214 11.00 14.96 -5.84
N ARG A 215 10.43 14.98 -7.04
CA ARG A 215 10.89 14.15 -8.16
C ARG A 215 12.32 14.52 -8.56
N ASP A 216 12.62 15.79 -8.69
CA ASP A 216 13.95 16.28 -9.06
C ASP A 216 14.98 15.92 -7.99
N ALA A 217 14.64 16.11 -6.71
CA ALA A 217 15.49 15.70 -5.59
C ALA A 217 15.76 14.19 -5.60
N ALA A 218 14.74 13.36 -5.85
CA ALA A 218 14.93 11.91 -5.96
C ALA A 218 15.91 11.54 -7.09
N GLN A 219 15.79 12.18 -8.25
CA GLN A 219 16.71 11.98 -9.37
C GLN A 219 18.13 12.45 -9.04
N GLN A 220 18.26 13.61 -8.39
CA GLN A 220 19.55 14.16 -7.99
C GLN A 220 20.26 13.28 -6.96
N ILE A 221 19.54 12.74 -5.99
CA ILE A 221 20.07 11.81 -4.97
C ILE A 221 20.72 10.61 -5.66
N VAL A 222 20.02 9.96 -6.59
CA VAL A 222 20.51 8.76 -7.28
C VAL A 222 21.67 9.09 -8.22
N THR A 223 21.63 10.26 -8.86
CA THR A 223 22.73 10.73 -9.71
C THR A 223 23.99 11.02 -8.90
N SER A 224 23.84 11.57 -7.69
CA SER A 224 24.96 11.96 -6.82
C SER A 224 25.52 10.79 -6.02
N VAL A 225 24.69 9.80 -5.70
CA VAL A 225 25.04 8.60 -4.93
C VAL A 225 24.46 7.37 -5.65
N PRO A 226 25.16 6.85 -6.68
CA PRO A 226 24.68 5.75 -7.51
C PRO A 226 24.31 4.47 -6.73
N GLU A 227 24.91 4.24 -5.57
CA GLU A 227 24.60 3.11 -4.69
C GLU A 227 23.14 3.13 -4.21
N LEU A 228 22.50 4.29 -4.20
CA LEU A 228 21.08 4.44 -3.86
C LEU A 228 20.14 4.07 -5.02
N ALA A 229 20.66 3.80 -6.22
CA ALA A 229 19.87 3.25 -7.34
C ALA A 229 19.15 1.94 -6.94
N TYR A 230 19.78 1.16 -6.06
CA TYR A 230 19.17 0.00 -5.42
C TYR A 230 17.77 0.28 -4.88
N TYR A 231 17.60 1.38 -4.13
CA TYR A 231 16.31 1.70 -3.53
C TYR A 231 15.28 2.03 -4.60
N VAL A 232 15.66 2.65 -5.72
CA VAL A 232 14.75 2.91 -6.83
C VAL A 232 14.34 1.62 -7.52
N GLU A 233 15.29 0.74 -7.84
CA GLU A 233 15.04 -0.54 -8.50
C GLU A 233 14.13 -1.44 -7.65
N ARG A 234 14.46 -1.59 -6.37
CA ARG A 234 13.63 -2.36 -5.42
C ARG A 234 12.28 -1.69 -5.19
N SER A 235 12.20 -0.36 -5.16
CA SER A 235 10.92 0.36 -5.04
C SER A 235 10.00 0.10 -6.24
N LYS A 236 10.55 0.05 -7.46
CA LYS A 236 9.79 -0.32 -8.65
C LYS A 236 9.31 -1.77 -8.57
N LEU A 237 10.16 -2.68 -8.11
CA LEU A 237 9.81 -4.09 -7.94
C LEU A 237 8.69 -4.30 -6.92
N VAL A 238 8.76 -3.68 -5.74
CA VAL A 238 7.69 -3.75 -4.73
C VAL A 238 6.40 -3.08 -5.24
N ALA A 239 6.51 -2.00 -6.02
CA ALA A 239 5.37 -1.34 -6.62
C ALA A 239 4.70 -2.20 -7.70
N ASP A 240 5.47 -2.89 -8.54
CA ASP A 240 4.96 -3.86 -9.52
C ASP A 240 4.25 -5.03 -8.83
N LEU A 241 4.88 -5.60 -7.81
CA LEU A 241 4.34 -6.68 -7.00
C LEU A 241 3.01 -6.29 -6.33
N ALA A 242 2.89 -5.05 -5.87
CA ALA A 242 1.66 -4.47 -5.34
C ALA A 242 0.64 -4.09 -6.44
N GLY A 243 1.11 -3.59 -7.58
CA GLY A 243 0.33 -3.03 -8.68
C GLY A 243 -0.47 -4.08 -9.45
N GLY A 244 0.05 -5.31 -9.55
CA GLY A 244 -0.71 -6.47 -10.02
C GLY A 244 -1.90 -6.85 -9.11
N ARG A 245 -2.08 -6.18 -7.96
CA ARG A 245 -3.02 -6.55 -6.90
C ARG A 245 -3.72 -5.32 -6.29
N ARG A 246 -4.38 -4.48 -7.11
CA ARG A 246 -5.15 -3.30 -6.64
C ARG A 246 -6.38 -3.71 -5.79
N GLY A 247 -6.72 -2.90 -4.77
CA GLY A 247 -7.95 -3.05 -3.98
C GLY A 247 -7.82 -3.91 -2.71
N SER A 248 -8.90 -4.57 -2.28
CA SER A 248 -8.92 -5.42 -1.07
C SER A 248 -7.88 -6.55 -1.09
N ALA A 249 -7.39 -6.95 -2.26
CA ALA A 249 -6.33 -7.93 -2.44
C ALA A 249 -4.99 -7.53 -1.78
N LEU A 250 -4.69 -6.23 -1.69
CA LEU A 250 -3.52 -5.72 -0.96
C LEU A 250 -3.68 -5.91 0.56
N ARG A 251 -4.91 -5.91 1.08
CA ARG A 251 -5.23 -6.15 2.50
C ARG A 251 -4.88 -7.59 2.90
N ASP A 252 -4.97 -8.53 1.96
CA ASP A 252 -4.81 -9.96 2.18
C ASP A 252 -3.33 -10.42 2.25
N ILE A 253 -2.40 -9.58 1.75
CA ILE A 253 -0.96 -9.88 1.71
C ILE A 253 -0.34 -10.00 3.13
N GLN A 254 -0.90 -9.31 4.13
CA GLN A 254 -0.40 -9.39 5.51
C GLN A 254 -0.89 -10.63 6.29
N TYR A 255 -1.69 -11.51 5.68
CA TYR A 255 -2.16 -12.74 6.34
C TYR A 255 -1.34 -14.00 6.04
N LEU A 256 -0.34 -13.95 5.14
CA LEU A 256 0.22 -15.18 4.59
C LEU A 256 1.44 -15.77 5.30
N GLN A 257 2.06 -15.09 6.27
CA GLN A 257 3.34 -15.56 6.83
C GLN A 257 3.22 -15.94 8.33
N PRO A 258 3.41 -17.23 8.70
CA PRO A 258 3.27 -17.72 10.08
C PRO A 258 4.16 -17.00 11.11
N GLU A 259 5.39 -16.66 10.73
CA GLU A 259 6.40 -15.99 11.55
C GLU A 259 5.99 -14.54 11.86
N TYR A 260 5.22 -13.95 10.95
CA TYR A 260 4.62 -12.63 11.10
C TYR A 260 3.32 -12.67 11.94
N ALA A 261 2.53 -13.72 11.80
CA ALA A 261 1.32 -13.94 12.60
C ALA A 261 1.65 -14.29 14.06
N GLY A 262 2.78 -14.94 14.31
CA GLY A 262 3.23 -15.39 15.63
C GLY A 262 4.05 -14.38 16.45
N ALA A 263 4.51 -13.28 15.85
CA ALA A 263 5.29 -12.26 16.55
C ALA A 263 4.45 -11.51 17.59
N GLU A 264 5.00 -11.29 18.79
CA GLU A 264 4.32 -10.53 19.85
C GLU A 264 4.16 -9.05 19.45
N LEU A 265 3.05 -8.43 19.84
CA LEU A 265 2.78 -7.02 19.58
C LEU A 265 3.89 -6.13 20.16
N GLY A 266 4.42 -5.21 19.35
CA GLY A 266 5.50 -4.30 19.72
C GLY A 266 6.89 -4.91 19.59
N THR A 267 7.04 -6.16 19.18
CA THR A 267 8.34 -6.78 18.91
C THR A 267 8.80 -6.55 17.48
N ARG A 268 10.11 -6.67 17.24
CA ARG A 268 10.67 -6.60 15.89
C ARG A 268 10.34 -7.87 15.12
N ILE A 269 10.01 -7.70 13.85
CA ILE A 269 9.78 -8.82 12.93
C ILE A 269 11.15 -9.42 12.57
N VAL A 270 11.28 -10.74 12.77
CA VAL A 270 12.49 -11.50 12.44
C VAL A 270 12.55 -11.79 10.94
N GLY A 271 13.77 -11.87 10.39
CA GLY A 271 13.98 -12.29 9.00
C GLY A 271 13.62 -13.76 8.76
N ILE A 272 13.37 -14.09 7.50
CA ILE A 272 13.01 -15.41 6.99
C ILE A 272 13.99 -15.92 5.92
N ALA A 273 15.17 -15.30 5.79
CA ALA A 273 16.14 -15.58 4.74
C ALA A 273 16.44 -17.08 4.55
N ASP A 274 16.71 -17.82 5.63
CA ASP A 274 17.01 -19.26 5.56
C ASP A 274 15.83 -20.08 4.99
N ARG A 275 14.62 -19.75 5.44
CA ARG A 275 13.39 -20.40 4.96
C ARG A 275 13.13 -20.07 3.48
N ALA A 276 13.30 -18.81 3.10
CA ALA A 276 13.14 -18.36 1.72
C ALA A 276 14.18 -19.01 0.79
N ARG A 277 15.44 -19.12 1.22
CA ARG A 277 16.50 -19.86 0.51
C ARG A 277 16.15 -21.34 0.32
N ALA A 278 15.66 -22.00 1.38
CA ALA A 278 15.24 -23.39 1.28
C ALA A 278 14.09 -23.58 0.25
N ARG A 279 13.11 -22.66 0.25
CA ARG A 279 12.01 -22.67 -0.73
C ARG A 279 12.51 -22.46 -2.16
N LEU A 280 13.39 -21.47 -2.38
CA LEU A 280 14.02 -21.23 -3.69
C LEU A 280 14.71 -22.49 -4.22
N GLN A 281 15.52 -23.17 -3.40
CA GLN A 281 16.22 -24.39 -3.81
C GLN A 281 15.25 -25.51 -4.20
N GLY A 282 14.13 -25.65 -3.49
CA GLY A 282 13.06 -26.58 -3.85
C GLY A 282 12.46 -26.31 -5.24
N LEU A 283 12.22 -25.05 -5.55
CA LEU A 283 11.67 -24.63 -6.86
C LEU A 283 12.67 -24.83 -7.99
N LEU A 284 13.94 -24.47 -7.79
CA LEU A 284 15.01 -24.68 -8.78
C LEU A 284 15.21 -26.18 -9.10
N ASN A 285 15.19 -27.04 -8.08
CA ASN A 285 15.30 -28.48 -8.27
C ASN A 285 14.11 -29.05 -9.05
N THR A 286 12.91 -28.54 -8.77
CA THR A 286 11.69 -28.95 -9.49
C THR A 286 11.75 -28.56 -10.97
N GLN A 287 12.27 -27.37 -11.31
CA GLN A 287 12.44 -26.96 -12.70
C GLN A 287 13.46 -27.82 -13.44
N LYS A 288 14.63 -28.08 -12.85
CA LYS A 288 15.65 -28.95 -13.44
C LYS A 288 15.08 -30.33 -13.79
N GLN A 289 14.27 -30.91 -12.89
CA GLN A 289 13.63 -32.22 -13.13
C GLN A 289 12.59 -32.20 -14.28
N ARG A 290 11.95 -31.06 -14.54
CA ARG A 290 11.01 -30.90 -15.66
C ARG A 290 11.73 -30.76 -17.00
N GLU A 291 12.93 -30.19 -17.01
CA GLU A 291 13.74 -30.03 -18.23
C GLU A 291 14.44 -31.32 -18.65
N THR A 292 14.72 -32.23 -17.71
CA THR A 292 15.35 -33.53 -18.00
C THR A 292 14.35 -34.63 -18.41
N ARG A 293 13.05 -34.34 -18.44
CA ARG A 293 11.98 -35.29 -18.82
C ARG A 293 11.40 -34.95 -20.18
#